data_AF-A0A2S4VZ33-F1
#
_entry.id   AF-A0A2S4VZ33-F1
#
_cell.length_a   1.000
_cell.length_b   1.000
_cell.length_c   1.000
_cell.angle_alpha   90.00
_cell.angle_beta   90.00
_cell.angle_gamma   90.00
#
_symmetry.space_group_name_H-M   'P 1'
#
loop_
_entity.id
_entity.type
_entity.pdbx_description
1 polymer ?
#
loop_
_entity_poly.entity_id
_entity_poly.type
_entity_poly.pdbx_seq_one_letter_code
_entity_poly.pdbx_strand_id
1 'polypeptide(L)'
;MIGGLKQNSMANVAGSRIQQSPGDFAVALNQGGHIAVHTWSHPLMTTLNDTAVLGEIGWTLQIIFDLSGGRLPAFWRPPCDVDNRVRAIAKNVFGLQTVIWNQDTNDWCLTPQNTNTCGAEGPSNQAALDVEMSRFVKMPKNPGLIILEHELTTHSVHGFTHAWPSIKQAGWDTRPIPSLFNITPMVLSISPFNSTAYSDASEVVASARARLAASSDKTSTNPPLNSTVLVSSAKKPHKSEEVRLGHRIEDQHSEYHADFRQALILARL
;
A
#
# COMPACT_ATOMS: atom_id res chain seq x y z
N MET A 1 -12.45 -11.30 -6.77
CA MET A 1 -11.54 -10.79 -7.81
C MET A 1 -12.32 -10.18 -8.97
N ILE A 2 -11.88 -9.01 -9.42
CA ILE A 2 -12.50 -8.09 -10.41
C ILE A 2 -12.44 -8.61 -11.87
N GLY A 3 -12.22 -9.90 -12.11
CA GLY A 3 -11.82 -10.49 -13.40
C GLY A 3 -12.73 -10.27 -14.63
N GLY A 4 -13.87 -9.60 -14.49
CA GLY A 4 -14.76 -9.18 -15.59
C GLY A 4 -14.57 -7.74 -16.08
N LEU A 5 -13.84 -6.89 -15.34
CA LEU A 5 -13.56 -5.51 -15.75
C LEU A 5 -12.20 -5.44 -16.45
N LYS A 6 -12.15 -4.89 -17.68
CA LYS A 6 -10.87 -4.56 -18.35
C LYS A 6 -10.22 -3.37 -17.66
N GLN A 7 -9.56 -3.65 -16.54
CA GLN A 7 -8.93 -2.65 -15.71
C GLN A 7 -7.55 -3.11 -15.26
N ASN A 8 -6.60 -2.17 -15.30
CA ASN A 8 -5.27 -2.36 -14.76
C ASN A 8 -5.18 -1.53 -13.47
N SER A 9 -5.14 -2.18 -12.31
CA SER A 9 -4.91 -1.57 -11.00
C SER A 9 -3.55 -1.99 -10.43
N MET A 10 -3.15 -1.36 -9.32
CA MET A 10 -1.99 -1.79 -8.55
C MET A 10 -2.46 -2.51 -7.28
N ALA A 11 -2.24 -3.82 -7.20
CA ALA A 11 -2.51 -4.63 -6.02
C ALA A 11 -1.31 -4.62 -5.07
N ASN A 12 -1.53 -4.22 -3.83
CA ASN A 12 -0.52 -4.25 -2.78
C ASN A 12 -0.75 -5.52 -1.96
N VAL A 13 0.25 -6.39 -1.92
CA VAL A 13 0.10 -7.75 -1.39
C VAL A 13 0.98 -7.93 -0.17
N ALA A 14 0.39 -8.47 0.90
CA ALA A 14 1.12 -8.81 2.11
C ALA A 14 1.75 -10.20 1.97
N GLY A 15 3.00 -10.38 2.37
CA GLY A 15 3.73 -11.64 2.20
C GLY A 15 3.04 -12.83 2.88
N SER A 16 2.53 -12.64 4.10
CA SER A 16 1.76 -13.67 4.81
C SER A 16 0.47 -14.09 4.08
N ARG A 17 -0.16 -13.18 3.32
CA ARG A 17 -1.35 -13.48 2.51
C ARG A 17 -1.00 -14.26 1.26
N ILE A 18 0.10 -13.92 0.60
CA ILE A 18 0.63 -14.72 -0.52
C ILE A 18 0.93 -16.14 -0.04
N GLN A 19 1.53 -16.29 1.14
CA GLN A 19 1.82 -17.60 1.72
C GLN A 19 0.54 -18.40 2.03
N GLN A 20 -0.49 -17.75 2.58
CA GLN A 20 -1.77 -18.38 2.90
C GLN A 20 -2.60 -18.73 1.66
N SER A 21 -2.46 -17.98 0.56
CA SER A 21 -3.30 -18.08 -0.62
C SER A 21 -2.51 -17.90 -1.93
N PRO A 22 -1.56 -18.80 -2.24
CA PRO A 22 -0.70 -18.67 -3.42
C PRO A 22 -1.47 -18.78 -4.75
N GLY A 23 -2.61 -19.49 -4.77
CA GLY A 23 -3.47 -19.58 -5.95
C GLY A 23 -4.07 -18.22 -6.33
N ASP A 24 -4.55 -17.46 -5.34
CA ASP A 24 -5.10 -16.13 -5.57
C ASP A 24 -4.00 -15.17 -6.07
N PHE A 25 -2.77 -15.33 -5.57
CA PHE A 25 -1.62 -14.55 -6.05
C PHE A 25 -1.28 -14.87 -7.51
N ALA A 26 -1.31 -16.15 -7.90
CA ALA A 26 -1.11 -16.56 -9.28
C ALA A 26 -2.19 -15.98 -10.21
N VAL A 27 -3.45 -15.93 -9.77
CA VAL A 27 -4.52 -15.27 -10.53
C VAL A 27 -4.24 -13.77 -10.69
N ALA A 28 -3.89 -13.08 -9.60
CA ALA A 28 -3.55 -11.65 -9.64
C ALA A 28 -2.38 -11.35 -10.59
N LEU A 29 -1.35 -12.20 -10.59
CA LEU A 29 -0.21 -12.12 -11.52
C LEU A 29 -0.63 -12.31 -12.98
N ASN A 30 -1.52 -13.26 -13.26
CA ASN A 30 -1.94 -13.62 -14.61
C ASN A 30 -2.93 -12.61 -15.21
N GLN A 31 -3.63 -11.84 -14.38
CA GLN A 31 -4.57 -10.80 -14.82
C GLN A 31 -3.86 -9.56 -15.41
N GLY A 32 -2.53 -9.47 -15.34
CA GLY A 32 -1.77 -8.35 -15.91
C GLY A 32 -1.85 -7.05 -15.11
N GLY A 33 -2.43 -7.10 -13.90
CA GLY A 33 -2.36 -6.03 -12.92
C GLY A 33 -0.94 -5.85 -12.35
N HIS A 34 -0.70 -4.74 -11.68
CA HIS A 34 0.61 -4.43 -11.14
C HIS A 34 0.68 -4.87 -9.67
N ILE A 35 1.68 -5.67 -9.30
CA ILE A 35 1.88 -6.08 -7.90
C ILE A 35 2.87 -5.13 -7.22
N ALA A 36 2.55 -4.70 -6.00
CA ALA A 36 3.39 -3.91 -5.11
C ALA A 36 3.53 -4.60 -3.74
N VAL A 37 4.65 -4.37 -3.07
CA VAL A 37 4.88 -4.91 -1.71
C VAL A 37 3.99 -4.19 -0.70
N HIS A 38 3.38 -4.95 0.21
CA HIS A 38 2.61 -4.40 1.33
C HIS A 38 3.00 -4.98 2.69
N THR A 39 4.32 -5.13 2.91
CA THR A 39 4.92 -5.75 4.12
C THR A 39 4.53 -7.22 4.28
N TRP A 40 5.11 -7.88 5.28
CA TRP A 40 4.85 -9.29 5.53
C TRP A 40 3.61 -9.47 6.40
N SER A 41 3.56 -8.75 7.52
CA SER A 41 2.59 -8.92 8.60
C SER A 41 1.66 -7.72 8.83
N HIS A 42 1.76 -6.68 7.99
CA HIS A 42 0.97 -5.44 8.09
C HIS A 42 1.16 -4.66 9.43
N PRO A 43 2.41 -4.43 9.91
CA PRO A 43 2.65 -3.66 11.13
C PRO A 43 2.66 -2.15 10.89
N LEU A 44 2.57 -1.37 11.96
CA LEU A 44 2.78 0.08 11.94
C LEU A 44 4.29 0.37 11.75
N MET A 45 4.68 0.76 10.55
CA MET A 45 6.08 0.72 10.11
C MET A 45 6.98 1.69 10.87
N THR A 46 6.44 2.82 11.30
CA THR A 46 7.25 3.80 12.07
C THR A 46 7.62 3.31 13.47
N THR A 47 6.93 2.31 14.00
CA THR A 47 7.23 1.73 15.32
C THR A 47 8.36 0.69 15.28
N LEU A 48 8.70 0.22 14.08
CA LEU A 48 9.70 -0.82 13.87
C LEU A 48 11.13 -0.26 13.83
N ASN A 49 12.07 -1.01 14.40
CA ASN A 49 13.49 -0.78 14.16
C ASN A 49 13.88 -1.15 12.70
N ASP A 50 15.07 -0.76 12.26
CA ASP A 50 15.50 -0.91 10.87
C ASP A 50 15.53 -2.37 10.41
N THR A 51 15.99 -3.29 11.26
CA THR A 51 16.03 -4.73 10.95
C THR A 51 14.64 -5.32 10.76
N ALA A 52 13.66 -4.91 11.57
CA ALA A 52 12.28 -5.33 11.41
C ALA A 52 11.65 -4.77 10.13
N VAL A 53 11.94 -3.51 9.78
CA VAL A 53 11.54 -2.93 8.47
C VAL A 53 12.11 -3.73 7.30
N LEU A 54 13.40 -4.09 7.39
CA LEU A 54 14.06 -4.94 6.38
C LEU A 54 13.37 -6.30 6.26
N GLY A 55 13.02 -6.93 7.38
CA GLY A 55 12.31 -8.21 7.39
C GLY A 55 10.95 -8.12 6.72
N GLU A 56 10.14 -7.12 7.07
CA GLU A 56 8.79 -6.93 6.54
C GLU A 56 8.78 -6.76 5.01
N ILE A 57 9.72 -5.99 4.48
CA ILE A 57 9.82 -5.76 3.03
C ILE A 57 10.51 -6.95 2.34
N GLY A 58 11.64 -7.41 2.88
CA GLY A 58 12.48 -8.44 2.28
C GLY A 58 11.80 -9.80 2.15
N TRP A 59 11.13 -10.28 3.20
CA TRP A 59 10.41 -11.57 3.13
C TRP A 59 9.26 -11.53 2.12
N THR A 60 8.61 -10.37 1.99
CA THR A 60 7.54 -10.17 1.01
C THR A 60 8.07 -10.15 -0.42
N LEU A 61 9.22 -9.51 -0.65
CA LEU A 61 9.90 -9.56 -1.94
C LEU A 61 10.31 -10.99 -2.31
N GLN A 62 10.84 -11.75 -1.35
CA GLN A 62 11.28 -13.12 -1.59
C GLN A 62 10.13 -14.02 -2.07
N ILE A 63 9.00 -14.02 -1.35
CA ILE A 63 7.86 -14.87 -1.76
C ILE A 63 7.25 -14.43 -3.10
N ILE A 64 7.25 -13.12 -3.41
CA ILE A 64 6.84 -12.62 -4.71
C ILE A 64 7.80 -13.11 -5.80
N PHE A 65 9.11 -13.04 -5.57
CA PHE A 65 10.13 -13.51 -6.51
C PHE A 65 9.93 -14.99 -6.84
N ASP A 66 9.79 -15.83 -5.81
CA ASP A 66 9.68 -17.28 -5.93
C ASP A 66 8.44 -17.68 -6.73
N LEU A 67 7.29 -17.04 -6.46
CA LEU A 67 6.01 -17.41 -7.08
C LEU A 67 5.74 -16.69 -8.41
N SER A 68 6.48 -15.64 -8.73
CA SER A 68 6.31 -14.89 -9.97
C SER A 68 7.24 -15.32 -11.10
N GLY A 69 8.16 -16.27 -10.85
CA GLY A 69 9.18 -16.68 -11.81
C GLY A 69 10.35 -15.70 -11.90
N GLY A 70 10.76 -15.14 -10.76
CA GLY A 70 11.94 -14.29 -10.66
C GLY A 70 11.70 -12.79 -10.92
N ARG A 71 10.44 -12.34 -10.83
CA ARG A 71 10.06 -10.94 -11.01
C ARG A 71 9.98 -10.22 -9.67
N LEU A 72 10.43 -8.96 -9.61
CA LEU A 72 10.33 -8.13 -8.42
C LEU A 72 9.43 -6.90 -8.67
N PRO A 73 8.58 -6.52 -7.70
CA PRO A 73 7.86 -5.25 -7.72
C PRO A 73 8.81 -4.05 -7.75
N ALA A 74 8.42 -2.98 -8.45
CA ALA A 74 9.12 -1.69 -8.39
C ALA A 74 8.59 -0.76 -7.27
N PHE A 75 7.44 -1.10 -6.70
CA PHE A 75 6.70 -0.26 -5.77
C PHE A 75 6.36 -1.00 -4.49
N TRP A 76 6.17 -0.21 -3.44
CA TRP A 76 5.60 -0.68 -2.19
C TRP A 76 4.67 0.39 -1.61
N ARG A 77 3.74 -0.07 -0.79
CA ARG A 77 2.86 0.79 0.00
C ARG A 77 2.99 0.40 1.47
N PRO A 78 3.18 1.35 2.39
CA PRO A 78 3.18 1.07 3.81
C PRO A 78 1.77 0.78 4.34
N PRO A 79 1.63 -0.10 5.35
CA PRO A 79 0.46 -0.18 6.20
C PRO A 79 0.34 1.10 7.02
N CYS A 80 -0.76 1.83 6.87
CA CYS A 80 -1.13 3.01 7.67
C CYS A 80 -0.18 4.22 7.59
N ASP A 81 1.12 4.07 7.89
CA ASP A 81 2.06 5.15 8.13
C ASP A 81 3.46 4.92 7.54
N VAL A 82 4.23 6.00 7.36
CA VAL A 82 5.62 5.92 6.90
C VAL A 82 6.41 7.18 7.23
N ASP A 83 7.63 7.02 7.75
CA ASP A 83 8.59 8.11 7.99
C ASP A 83 9.70 8.15 6.91
N ASN A 84 10.61 9.12 7.00
CA ASN A 84 11.71 9.27 6.05
C ASN A 84 12.73 8.11 6.13
N ARG A 85 12.90 7.49 7.31
CA ARG A 85 13.81 6.37 7.53
C ARG A 85 13.30 5.12 6.82
N VAL A 86 12.03 4.79 7.00
CA VAL A 86 11.37 3.67 6.31
C VAL A 86 11.39 3.88 4.79
N ARG A 87 11.09 5.10 4.30
CA ARG A 87 11.23 5.44 2.86
C ARG A 87 12.65 5.22 2.36
N ALA A 88 13.65 5.64 3.13
CA ALA A 88 15.05 5.50 2.75
C ALA A 88 15.49 4.03 2.70
N ILE A 89 15.04 3.18 3.63
CA ILE A 89 15.31 1.74 3.61
C ILE A 89 14.70 1.11 2.36
N ALA A 90 13.40 1.34 2.11
CA ALA A 90 12.72 0.77 0.96
C ALA A 90 13.37 1.18 -0.37
N LYS A 91 13.76 2.45 -0.51
CA LYS A 91 14.41 2.97 -1.72
C LYS A 91 15.85 2.50 -1.88
N ASN A 92 16.69 2.66 -0.85
CA ASN A 92 18.13 2.49 -1.01
C ASN A 92 18.59 1.04 -0.85
N VAL A 93 17.83 0.21 -0.12
CA VAL A 93 18.16 -1.22 0.05
C VAL A 93 17.48 -2.07 -1.02
N PHE A 94 16.20 -1.81 -1.31
CA PHE A 94 15.39 -2.65 -2.19
C PHE A 94 15.05 -2.01 -3.54
N GLY A 95 15.39 -0.74 -3.76
CA GLY A 95 15.05 -0.03 -5.00
C GLY A 95 13.56 0.30 -5.14
N LEU A 96 12.76 0.17 -4.07
CA LEU A 96 11.31 0.32 -4.11
C LEU A 96 10.88 1.77 -3.99
N GLN A 97 9.90 2.16 -4.81
CA GLN A 97 9.23 3.47 -4.71
C GLN A 97 8.03 3.40 -3.78
N THR A 98 7.96 4.33 -2.82
CA THR A 98 6.83 4.43 -1.88
C THR A 98 5.63 5.08 -2.55
N VAL A 99 4.48 4.39 -2.52
CA VAL A 99 3.18 4.93 -2.95
C VAL A 99 2.34 5.30 -1.72
N ILE A 100 1.75 6.49 -1.74
CA ILE A 100 0.77 6.98 -0.75
C ILE A 100 -0.49 7.44 -1.49
N TRP A 101 -1.63 7.45 -0.81
CA TRP A 101 -2.92 7.88 -1.35
C TRP A 101 -3.24 9.34 -0.99
N ASN A 102 -4.13 9.94 -1.77
CA ASN A 102 -4.67 11.27 -1.46
C ASN A 102 -6.19 11.25 -1.24
N GLN A 103 -6.84 10.10 -1.44
CA GLN A 103 -8.24 9.84 -1.14
C GLN A 103 -8.38 8.46 -0.51
N ASP A 104 -9.25 8.34 0.49
CA ASP A 104 -9.50 7.10 1.24
C ASP A 104 -11.00 6.82 1.23
N THR A 105 -11.41 5.63 0.80
CA THR A 105 -12.83 5.24 0.80
C THR A 105 -13.34 4.91 2.19
N ASN A 106 -12.43 4.59 3.12
CA ASN A 106 -12.74 3.99 4.41
C ASN A 106 -13.60 2.71 4.31
N ASP A 107 -13.54 2.02 3.19
CA ASP A 107 -14.26 0.76 2.93
C ASP A 107 -13.96 -0.33 3.97
N TRP A 108 -12.78 -0.31 4.57
CA TRP A 108 -12.34 -1.17 5.66
C TRP A 108 -13.21 -1.07 6.92
N CYS A 109 -14.01 -0.01 7.06
CA CYS A 109 -14.98 0.13 8.13
C CYS A 109 -16.23 -0.74 7.94
N LEU A 110 -16.50 -1.22 6.73
CA LEU A 110 -17.66 -2.08 6.45
C LEU A 110 -17.33 -3.55 6.65
N THR A 111 -18.10 -4.17 7.53
CA THR A 111 -18.09 -5.62 7.75
C THR A 111 -18.80 -6.37 6.61
N PRO A 112 -18.60 -7.69 6.50
CA PRO A 112 -19.42 -8.52 5.61
C PRO A 112 -20.94 -8.40 5.85
N GLN A 113 -21.35 -8.05 7.08
CA GLN A 113 -22.74 -7.83 7.47
C GLN A 113 -23.29 -6.46 7.04
N ASN A 114 -22.53 -5.69 6.25
CA ASN A 114 -22.91 -4.36 5.77
C ASN A 114 -23.14 -3.33 6.91
N THR A 115 -22.33 -3.44 7.96
CA THR A 115 -22.36 -2.53 9.11
C THR A 115 -20.99 -1.89 9.33
N ASN A 116 -20.99 -0.69 9.89
CA ASN A 116 -19.78 0.05 10.22
C ASN A 116 -19.21 -0.34 11.59
N THR A 117 -17.90 -0.56 11.68
CA THR A 117 -17.17 -0.85 12.93
C THR A 117 -16.25 0.28 13.41
N CYS A 118 -16.11 1.35 12.64
CA CYS A 118 -15.28 2.51 12.97
C CYS A 118 -16.04 3.65 13.68
N GLY A 119 -17.30 3.41 14.05
CA GLY A 119 -18.14 4.41 14.72
C GLY A 119 -18.57 5.52 13.76
N ALA A 120 -18.07 6.74 13.98
CA ALA A 120 -18.41 7.90 13.15
C ALA A 120 -17.55 8.03 11.88
N GLU A 121 -16.50 7.21 11.76
CA GLU A 121 -15.59 7.21 10.61
C GLU A 121 -16.09 6.24 9.53
N GLY A 122 -15.90 6.61 8.27
CA GLY A 122 -16.22 5.78 7.12
C GLY A 122 -17.72 5.59 6.82
N PRO A 123 -18.03 4.80 5.78
CA PRO A 123 -19.40 4.58 5.34
C PRO A 123 -20.19 3.73 6.35
N SER A 124 -21.45 4.09 6.59
CA SER A 124 -22.33 3.37 7.53
C SER A 124 -22.83 2.02 6.98
N ASN A 125 -22.89 1.89 5.65
CA ASN A 125 -23.34 0.73 4.88
C ASN A 125 -22.92 0.90 3.39
N GLN A 126 -23.28 -0.06 2.54
CA GLN A 126 -22.99 -0.08 1.11
C GLN A 126 -23.47 1.18 0.39
N ALA A 127 -24.66 1.68 0.69
CA ALA A 127 -25.18 2.88 0.03
C ALA A 127 -24.34 4.12 0.37
N ALA A 128 -23.84 4.22 1.61
CA ALA A 128 -22.90 5.26 1.99
C ALA A 128 -21.55 5.10 1.29
N LEU A 129 -21.06 3.87 1.10
CA LEU A 129 -19.85 3.60 0.30
C LEU A 129 -20.06 4.00 -1.17
N ASP A 130 -21.21 3.70 -1.77
CA ASP A 130 -21.51 4.08 -3.16
C ASP A 130 -21.56 5.60 -3.35
N VAL A 131 -22.07 6.33 -2.35
CA VAL A 131 -22.04 7.80 -2.32
C VAL A 131 -20.60 8.31 -2.23
N GLU A 132 -19.78 7.73 -1.37
CA GLU A 132 -18.37 8.10 -1.24
C GLU A 132 -17.61 7.83 -2.55
N MET A 133 -17.83 6.68 -3.17
CA MET A 133 -17.25 6.36 -4.47
C MET A 133 -17.67 7.33 -5.57
N SER A 134 -18.95 7.73 -5.56
CA SER A 134 -19.49 8.72 -6.49
C SER A 134 -18.90 10.12 -6.29
N ARG A 135 -18.38 10.44 -5.10
CA ARG A 135 -17.67 11.69 -4.82
C ARG A 135 -16.40 11.77 -5.64
N PHE A 136 -15.59 10.71 -5.66
CA PHE A 136 -14.33 10.68 -6.40
C PHE A 136 -14.52 10.88 -7.91
N VAL A 137 -15.58 10.31 -8.49
CA VAL A 137 -15.93 10.47 -9.91
C VAL A 137 -16.04 11.95 -10.30
N LYS A 138 -16.56 12.78 -9.39
CA LYS A 138 -16.85 14.20 -9.61
C LYS A 138 -15.71 15.14 -9.21
N MET A 139 -14.64 14.62 -8.59
CA MET A 139 -13.52 15.45 -8.14
C MET A 139 -12.71 16.03 -9.32
N PRO A 140 -11.96 17.14 -9.08
CA PRO A 140 -11.03 17.67 -10.07
C PRO A 140 -9.99 16.63 -10.49
N LYS A 141 -9.70 16.57 -11.79
CA LYS A 141 -8.69 15.66 -12.37
C LYS A 141 -7.25 16.12 -12.17
N ASN A 142 -7.02 17.26 -11.52
CA ASN A 142 -5.70 17.83 -11.22
C ASN A 142 -5.66 18.16 -9.72
N PRO A 143 -4.74 17.58 -8.92
CA PRO A 143 -3.54 16.79 -9.28
C PRO A 143 -3.78 15.31 -9.64
N GLY A 144 -5.03 14.87 -9.83
CA GLY A 144 -5.38 13.46 -10.00
C GLY A 144 -5.54 12.74 -8.65
N LEU A 145 -6.12 11.54 -8.65
CA LEU A 145 -6.45 10.80 -7.44
C LEU A 145 -5.67 9.50 -7.35
N ILE A 146 -5.16 9.21 -6.15
CA ILE A 146 -4.74 7.88 -5.73
C ILE A 146 -5.73 7.50 -4.63
N ILE A 147 -6.63 6.57 -4.94
CA ILE A 147 -7.72 6.15 -4.07
C ILE A 147 -7.28 4.87 -3.35
N LEU A 148 -7.28 4.91 -2.02
CA LEU A 148 -7.07 3.73 -1.19
C LEU A 148 -8.36 2.92 -1.11
N GLU A 149 -8.29 1.66 -1.52
CA GLU A 149 -9.35 0.68 -1.43
C GLU A 149 -8.79 -0.64 -0.88
N HIS A 150 -9.69 -1.56 -0.57
CA HIS A 150 -9.36 -2.87 -0.04
C HIS A 150 -10.27 -3.93 -0.67
N GLU A 151 -9.75 -5.11 -1.06
CA GLU A 151 -10.60 -6.26 -1.39
C GLU A 151 -10.84 -7.11 -0.13
N LEU A 152 -11.41 -6.50 0.92
CA LEU A 152 -11.65 -7.18 2.21
C LEU A 152 -13.00 -7.88 2.28
N THR A 153 -14.01 -7.26 1.68
CA THR A 153 -15.41 -7.71 1.74
C THR A 153 -16.07 -7.58 0.37
N THR A 154 -17.16 -8.31 0.15
CA THR A 154 -17.99 -8.15 -1.05
C THR A 154 -18.48 -6.72 -1.23
N HIS A 155 -18.70 -5.98 -0.12
CA HIS A 155 -19.10 -4.57 -0.15
C HIS A 155 -18.01 -3.64 -0.66
N SER A 156 -16.77 -3.83 -0.18
CA SER A 156 -15.61 -3.05 -0.66
C SER A 156 -15.36 -3.26 -2.17
N VAL A 157 -15.44 -4.52 -2.65
CA VAL A 157 -15.36 -4.85 -4.09
C VAL A 157 -16.55 -4.30 -4.85
N HIS A 158 -17.76 -4.34 -4.27
CA HIS A 158 -18.97 -3.77 -4.88
C HIS A 158 -18.82 -2.26 -5.10
N GLY A 159 -18.38 -1.50 -4.10
CA GLY A 159 -18.24 -0.04 -4.21
C GLY A 159 -17.41 0.37 -5.43
N PHE A 160 -16.28 -0.30 -5.65
CA PHE A 160 -15.45 -0.11 -6.83
C PHE A 160 -16.14 -0.53 -8.14
N THR A 161 -16.64 -1.78 -8.20
CA THR A 161 -17.21 -2.33 -9.43
C THR A 161 -18.47 -1.56 -9.86
N HIS A 162 -19.23 -1.04 -8.90
CA HIS A 162 -20.38 -0.18 -9.10
C HIS A 162 -19.98 1.21 -9.63
N ALA A 163 -18.91 1.80 -9.10
CA ALA A 163 -18.43 3.13 -9.53
C ALA A 163 -17.69 3.11 -10.87
N TRP A 164 -17.09 1.97 -11.25
CA TRP A 164 -16.23 1.86 -12.43
C TRP A 164 -16.86 2.37 -13.74
N PRO A 165 -18.10 2.03 -14.13
CA PRO A 165 -18.72 2.59 -15.33
C PRO A 165 -18.78 4.12 -15.32
N SER A 166 -19.11 4.72 -14.17
CA SER A 166 -19.17 6.18 -13.99
C SER A 166 -17.79 6.82 -14.05
N ILE A 167 -16.76 6.17 -13.49
CA ILE A 167 -15.35 6.60 -13.62
C ILE A 167 -14.95 6.65 -15.10
N LYS A 168 -15.28 5.61 -15.88
CA LYS A 168 -15.00 5.59 -17.33
C LYS A 168 -15.78 6.66 -18.09
N GLN A 169 -17.07 6.81 -17.80
CA GLN A 169 -17.92 7.82 -18.44
C GLN A 169 -17.45 9.26 -18.15
N ALA A 170 -16.95 9.52 -16.93
CA ALA A 170 -16.39 10.80 -16.55
C ALA A 170 -15.03 11.10 -17.20
N GLY A 171 -14.48 10.19 -18.01
CA GLY A 171 -13.25 10.41 -18.78
C GLY A 171 -11.98 10.38 -17.92
N TRP A 172 -11.96 9.61 -16.83
CA TRP A 172 -10.72 9.39 -16.07
C TRP A 172 -9.73 8.53 -16.86
N ASP A 173 -8.44 8.89 -16.78
CA ASP A 173 -7.35 7.98 -17.11
C ASP A 173 -7.13 7.05 -15.91
N THR A 174 -7.29 5.75 -16.15
CA THR A 174 -7.44 4.71 -15.12
C THR A 174 -6.30 3.72 -15.18
N ARG A 175 -5.12 4.16 -15.64
CA ARG A 175 -3.92 3.34 -15.70
C ARG A 175 -3.30 3.19 -14.31
N PRO A 176 -2.64 2.05 -14.01
CA PRO A 176 -1.98 1.82 -12.72
C PRO A 176 -0.74 2.71 -12.59
N ILE A 177 -0.31 3.02 -11.34
CA ILE A 177 0.84 3.91 -11.05
C ILE A 177 2.05 3.69 -11.95
N PRO A 178 2.56 2.46 -12.12
CA PRO A 178 3.76 2.26 -12.91
C PRO A 178 3.57 2.69 -14.38
N SER A 179 2.37 2.51 -14.93
CA SER A 179 2.04 2.97 -16.29
C SER A 179 1.93 4.50 -16.42
N LEU A 180 1.63 5.20 -15.32
CA LEU A 180 1.58 6.67 -15.30
C LEU A 180 2.99 7.29 -15.28
N PHE A 181 3.95 6.59 -14.68
CA PHE A 181 5.33 7.03 -14.58
C PHE A 181 6.27 6.39 -15.61
N ASN A 182 5.74 5.66 -16.60
CA ASN A 182 6.52 4.88 -17.58
C ASN A 182 7.54 3.91 -16.93
N ILE A 183 7.15 3.30 -15.81
CA ILE A 183 7.95 2.32 -15.06
C ILE A 183 7.44 0.92 -15.38
N THR A 184 8.36 0.01 -15.70
CA THR A 184 8.04 -1.39 -15.93
C THR A 184 7.42 -2.00 -14.67
N PRO A 185 6.22 -2.63 -14.74
CA PRO A 185 5.41 -3.01 -13.57
C PRO A 185 6.11 -3.96 -12.60
N MET A 186 6.86 -4.89 -13.18
CA MET A 186 7.81 -5.75 -12.48
C MET A 186 9.13 -5.68 -13.21
N VAL A 187 10.20 -5.50 -12.46
CA VAL A 187 11.55 -5.56 -13.01
C VAL A 187 11.97 -7.03 -13.04
N LEU A 188 12.46 -7.49 -14.19
CA LEU A 188 13.20 -8.74 -14.26
C LEU A 188 14.55 -8.45 -13.58
N SER A 189 14.75 -8.92 -12.35
CA SER A 189 16.05 -8.83 -11.70
C SER A 189 16.73 -10.19 -11.74
N ILE A 190 17.33 -10.49 -12.89
CA ILE A 190 18.68 -11.07 -12.93
C ILE A 190 19.41 -10.44 -14.11
N SER A 191 19.77 -9.16 -13.96
CA SER A 191 21.17 -8.86 -14.32
C SER A 191 22.01 -9.66 -13.33
N PRO A 192 23.11 -10.34 -13.75
CA PRO A 192 23.90 -11.13 -12.82
C PRO A 192 24.19 -10.22 -11.63
N PHE A 193 23.78 -10.69 -10.46
CA PHE A 193 24.10 -10.07 -9.19
C PHE A 193 25.62 -9.97 -9.19
N ASN A 194 26.16 -8.81 -9.58
CA ASN A 194 27.59 -8.64 -9.68
C ASN A 194 28.05 -8.56 -8.23
N SER A 195 28.51 -9.70 -7.71
CA SER A 195 28.95 -9.88 -6.32
C SER A 195 30.09 -8.94 -5.94
N THR A 196 30.62 -8.18 -6.90
CA THR A 196 31.64 -7.14 -6.73
C THR A 196 31.08 -5.77 -6.34
N ALA A 197 29.75 -5.56 -6.38
CA ALA A 197 29.12 -4.27 -6.11
C ALA A 197 28.52 -4.11 -4.70
N TYR A 198 28.68 -5.11 -3.82
CA TYR A 198 28.52 -4.89 -2.39
C TYR A 198 29.88 -4.48 -1.83
N SER A 199 30.06 -3.17 -1.71
CA SER A 199 30.81 -2.65 -0.58
C SER A 199 30.18 -3.27 0.68
N ASP A 200 31.02 -3.85 1.55
CA ASP A 200 30.60 -4.47 2.81
C ASP A 200 29.54 -3.58 3.49
N ALA A 201 28.55 -4.15 4.18
CA ALA A 201 27.59 -3.36 4.94
C ALA A 201 28.31 -2.37 5.87
N SER A 202 29.51 -2.72 6.33
CA SER A 202 30.43 -1.83 7.03
C SER A 202 30.91 -0.62 6.19
N GLU A 203 31.21 -0.78 4.90
CA GLU A 203 31.61 0.29 3.97
C GLU A 203 30.45 1.19 3.56
N VAL A 204 29.24 0.65 3.40
CA VAL A 204 28.03 1.46 3.14
C VAL A 204 27.73 2.33 4.36
N VAL A 205 27.80 1.76 5.56
CA VAL A 205 27.66 2.50 6.81
C VAL A 205 28.80 3.50 7.01
N ALA A 206 30.04 3.16 6.66
CA ALA A 206 31.18 4.08 6.70
C ALA A 206 31.02 5.23 5.70
N SER A 207 30.54 4.94 4.49
CA SER A 207 30.27 5.95 3.46
C SER A 207 29.11 6.87 3.85
N ALA A 208 28.06 6.35 4.47
CA ALA A 208 26.97 7.14 5.02
C ALA A 208 27.45 8.03 6.17
N ARG A 209 28.28 7.49 7.08
CA ARG A 209 28.92 8.26 8.16
C ARG A 209 29.85 9.35 7.61
N ALA A 210 30.63 9.06 6.57
CA ALA A 210 31.51 10.04 5.92
C ALA A 210 30.72 11.16 5.22
N ARG A 211 29.59 10.84 4.58
CA ARG A 211 28.69 11.84 3.98
C ARG A 211 27.99 12.71 5.02
N LEU A 212 27.62 12.13 6.17
CA LEU A 212 27.07 12.87 7.31
C LEU A 212 28.14 13.77 7.96
N ALA A 213 29.38 13.29 8.10
CA ALA A 213 30.50 14.11 8.59
C ALA A 213 30.81 15.28 7.64
N ALA A 214 30.79 15.04 6.32
CA ALA A 214 30.98 16.09 5.31
C ALA A 214 29.83 17.12 5.28
N SER A 215 28.64 16.75 5.76
CA SER A 215 27.50 17.67 5.93
C SER A 215 27.61 18.52 7.19
N SER A 216 28.35 18.07 8.20
CA SER A 216 28.58 18.83 9.45
C SER A 216 29.65 19.91 9.31
N ASP A 217 30.51 19.82 8.29
CA ASP A 217 31.61 20.78 8.03
C ASP A 217 31.22 21.97 7.13
N LYS A 218 29.96 22.05 6.68
CA LYS A 218 29.45 23.23 5.97
C LYS A 218 28.58 24.07 6.88
N THR A 219 29.22 24.96 7.65
CA THR A 219 28.59 26.15 8.21
C THR A 219 28.09 27.05 7.07
N SER A 220 26.83 26.86 6.67
CA SER A 220 26.09 27.81 5.85
C SER A 220 25.05 28.49 6.72
N THR A 221 25.37 29.70 7.14
CA THR A 221 24.45 30.67 7.73
C THR A 221 23.25 30.90 6.82
N ASN A 222 22.05 30.55 7.28
CA ASN A 222 20.80 31.11 6.75
C ASN A 222 19.91 31.55 7.94
N PRO A 223 19.17 32.67 7.81
CA PRO A 223 18.43 33.26 8.91
C PRO A 223 17.19 32.42 9.29
N PRO A 224 16.66 32.57 10.52
CA PRO A 224 15.59 31.72 11.01
C PRO A 224 14.29 31.98 10.23
N LEU A 225 13.77 30.94 9.57
CA LEU A 225 12.40 30.92 9.08
C LEU A 225 11.46 30.77 10.27
N ASN A 226 10.85 31.90 10.64
CA ASN A 226 9.72 31.95 11.55
C ASN A 226 8.47 31.45 10.81
N SER A 227 7.97 30.26 11.15
CA SER A 227 6.64 29.82 10.77
C SER A 227 5.99 29.10 11.94
N THR A 228 5.30 29.88 12.78
CA THR A 228 4.29 29.39 13.69
C THR A 228 3.13 28.87 12.84
N VAL A 229 3.01 27.55 12.71
CA VAL A 229 1.76 26.90 12.26
C VAL A 229 1.26 26.07 13.42
N LEU A 230 0.08 26.42 13.91
CA LEU A 230 -0.61 25.74 15.00
C LEU A 230 -0.94 24.30 14.59
N VAL A 231 -0.35 23.34 15.29
CA VAL A 231 -0.72 21.92 15.22
C VAL A 231 -1.87 21.69 16.21
N SER A 232 -3.06 21.31 15.72
CA SER A 232 -4.11 20.81 16.62
C SER A 232 -3.72 19.42 17.11
N SER A 233 -3.71 19.23 18.42
CA SER A 233 -3.28 18.00 19.08
C SER A 233 -4.15 16.79 18.71
N ALA A 234 -3.55 15.75 18.15
CA ALA A 234 -4.15 14.41 18.10
C ALA A 234 -4.23 13.85 19.53
N LYS A 235 -5.43 13.44 19.94
CA LYS A 235 -5.72 12.93 21.29
C LYS A 235 -5.38 11.43 21.35
N LYS A 236 -4.72 11.01 22.43
CA LYS A 236 -4.27 9.62 22.69
C LYS A 236 -5.42 8.59 22.55
N PRO A 237 -5.17 7.40 21.98
CA PRO A 237 -6.15 6.32 22.00
C PRO A 237 -6.29 5.72 23.42
N HIS A 238 -7.53 5.39 23.76
CA HIS A 238 -7.95 4.80 25.04
C HIS A 238 -7.71 3.29 25.03
N LYS A 239 -7.25 2.72 26.14
CA LYS A 239 -7.13 1.26 26.34
C LYS A 239 -8.51 0.61 26.25
N SER A 240 -8.65 -0.45 25.47
CA SER A 240 -9.80 -1.36 25.53
C SER A 240 -9.48 -2.59 26.38
N GLU A 241 -10.31 -2.84 27.38
CA GLU A 241 -10.32 -4.04 28.22
C GLU A 241 -10.81 -5.26 27.44
N GLU A 242 -10.25 -6.41 27.82
CA GLU A 242 -10.53 -7.74 27.30
C GLU A 242 -11.85 -8.27 27.89
N VAL A 243 -12.85 -8.57 27.05
CA VAL A 243 -14.05 -9.31 27.46
C VAL A 243 -14.09 -10.65 26.72
N ARG A 244 -13.82 -11.72 27.45
CA ARG A 244 -14.09 -13.10 27.05
C ARG A 244 -15.60 -13.35 27.09
N LEU A 245 -16.17 -13.77 25.96
CA LEU A 245 -17.40 -14.54 25.98
C LEU A 245 -17.31 -15.64 24.92
N GLY A 246 -17.11 -16.87 25.38
CA GLY A 246 -17.21 -18.05 24.52
C GLY A 246 -18.66 -18.34 24.21
N HIS A 247 -18.95 -18.60 22.93
CA HIS A 247 -20.03 -19.48 22.50
C HIS A 247 -19.65 -20.10 21.15
N ARG A 248 -19.77 -21.42 21.08
CA ARG A 248 -19.56 -22.31 19.93
C ARG A 248 -20.76 -22.19 19.00
N ILE A 249 -20.54 -21.83 17.73
CA ILE A 249 -21.48 -22.04 16.62
C ILE A 249 -20.68 -22.70 15.50
N GLU A 250 -21.18 -23.84 15.04
CA GLU A 250 -20.64 -24.68 13.97
C GLU A 250 -20.80 -24.05 12.58
N ASP A 251 -19.90 -24.51 11.71
CA ASP A 251 -19.66 -24.19 10.30
C ASP A 251 -20.83 -23.68 9.45
N GLN A 252 -20.63 -22.50 8.85
CA GLN A 252 -21.01 -22.24 7.47
C GLN A 252 -19.81 -21.69 6.70
N HIS A 253 -19.24 -22.54 5.84
CA HIS A 253 -18.27 -22.19 4.82
C HIS A 253 -18.86 -21.15 3.86
N SER A 254 -18.39 -19.91 3.92
CA SER A 254 -18.36 -19.03 2.75
C SER A 254 -16.92 -18.58 2.50
N GLU A 255 -16.41 -18.92 1.33
CA GLU A 255 -15.09 -18.55 0.81
C GLU A 255 -14.80 -17.05 0.97
N TYR A 256 -14.01 -16.70 1.98
CA TYR A 256 -13.32 -15.41 2.05
C TYR A 256 -11.84 -15.68 1.78
N HIS A 257 -11.49 -15.71 0.48
CA HIS A 257 -10.14 -15.95 0.00
C HIS A 257 -9.45 -14.64 -0.42
N ALA A 258 -8.23 -14.47 0.10
CA ALA A 258 -7.19 -13.43 -0.08
C ALA A 258 -7.54 -11.94 0.14
N ASP A 259 -7.00 -11.41 1.24
CA ASP A 259 -6.82 -9.99 1.57
C ASP A 259 -5.75 -9.36 0.64
N PHE A 260 -6.15 -9.08 -0.60
CA PHE A 260 -5.37 -8.27 -1.54
C PHE A 260 -5.83 -6.83 -1.48
N ARG A 261 -4.92 -5.93 -1.14
CA ARG A 261 -5.26 -4.51 -0.99
C ARG A 261 -5.02 -3.79 -2.30
N GLN A 262 -6.07 -3.63 -3.09
CA GLN A 262 -5.98 -2.87 -4.34
C GLN A 262 -5.92 -1.37 -4.04
N ALA A 263 -4.88 -0.70 -4.54
CA ALA A 263 -4.92 0.74 -4.68
C ALA A 263 -5.37 1.04 -6.11
N LEU A 264 -6.56 1.63 -6.26
CA LEU A 264 -6.99 2.20 -7.52
C LEU A 264 -6.42 3.59 -7.68
N ILE A 265 -5.87 3.85 -8.87
CA ILE A 265 -5.25 5.14 -9.17
C ILE A 265 -5.96 5.72 -10.37
N LEU A 266 -6.57 6.87 -10.14
CA LEU A 266 -7.24 7.69 -11.14
C LEU A 266 -6.40 8.95 -11.37
N ALA A 267 -5.26 8.83 -12.04
CA ALA A 267 -4.41 9.98 -12.34
C ALA A 267 -4.64 10.48 -13.76
N ARG A 268 -4.36 11.76 -14.00
CA ARG A 268 -4.20 12.36 -15.33
C ARG A 268 -2.71 12.68 -15.55
N LEU A 269 -2.26 12.69 -16.80
CA LEU A 269 -1.06 13.43 -17.23
C LEU A 269 -1.34 14.94 -17.31
#